data_AF-A0A7V5DAD0-F1
#
_entry.id   AF-A0A7V5DAD0-F1
#
_cell.length_a   1.000
_cell.length_b   1.000
_cell.length_c   1.000
_cell.angle_alpha   90.00
_cell.angle_beta   90.00
_cell.angle_gamma   90.00
#
_symmetry.space_group_name_H-M   'P 1'
#
loop_
_entity.id
_entity.type
_entity.pdbx_description
1 polymer ?
#
loop_
_entity_poly.entity_id
_entity_poly.type
_entity_poly.pdbx_seq_one_letter_code
_entity_poly.pdbx_strand_id
1 'polypeptide(L)'
;MNPFSEQEKQEIRELFGSVPEQLTPDSFKKTLRELRAKYHPDNFEKFGDDIVRQLATERFQRIEYLAVKIENWLSGISTNNSESTTGNEQQIHDPRARFAYREMKIEIRTADKDLKYHLFGTFYRWLTLGDRFKIPGSKAFLIADEEHAGRKIGFVESIRVYLTFEEDDSVEDITHWLHDKITGRADALLIEGELVPIDYEAILVAIKRRSFRLLAAETT
;
A
#
# COMPACT_ATOMS: atom_id res chain seq x y z
N MET A 1 -19.88 1.21 18.43
CA MET A 1 -20.09 0.52 17.14
C MET A 1 -19.05 -0.57 17.02
N ASN A 2 -19.42 -1.75 16.51
CA ASN A 2 -18.48 -2.85 16.31
C ASN A 2 -17.65 -2.58 15.04
N PRO A 3 -16.32 -2.42 15.11
CA PRO A 3 -15.51 -2.03 13.96
C PRO A 3 -15.20 -3.19 13.00
N PHE A 4 -15.62 -4.41 13.34
CA PHE A 4 -15.34 -5.62 12.59
C PHE A 4 -16.53 -6.02 11.70
N SER A 5 -16.25 -6.31 10.43
CA SER A 5 -17.19 -6.99 9.54
C SER A 5 -17.43 -8.44 9.99
N GLU A 6 -18.51 -9.07 9.52
CA GLU A 6 -18.81 -10.47 9.84
C GLU A 6 -17.70 -11.43 9.38
N GLN A 7 -17.09 -11.14 8.23
CA GLN A 7 -15.95 -11.90 7.73
C GLN A 7 -14.73 -11.78 8.65
N GLU A 8 -14.40 -10.56 9.09
CA GLU A 8 -13.28 -10.35 10.02
C GLU A 8 -13.53 -11.01 11.37
N LYS A 9 -14.77 -11.00 11.89
CA LYS A 9 -15.10 -11.71 13.14
C LYS A 9 -14.84 -13.20 13.02
N GLN A 10 -15.17 -13.79 11.86
CA GLN A 10 -14.93 -15.20 11.60
C GLN A 10 -13.42 -15.49 11.51
N GLU A 11 -12.66 -14.65 10.80
CA GLU A 11 -11.20 -14.79 10.72
C GLU A 11 -10.51 -14.60 12.07
N ILE A 12 -10.97 -13.65 12.88
CA ILE A 12 -10.45 -13.41 14.23
C ILE A 12 -10.75 -14.62 15.12
N ARG A 13 -11.94 -15.22 15.03
CA ARG A 13 -12.27 -16.45 15.73
C ARG A 13 -11.35 -17.60 15.32
N GLU A 14 -11.06 -17.74 14.04
CA GLU A 14 -10.17 -18.80 13.53
C GLU A 14 -8.71 -18.62 13.97
N LEU A 15 -8.22 -17.38 13.99
CA LEU A 15 -6.82 -17.06 14.29
C LEU A 15 -6.55 -16.93 15.80
N PHE A 16 -7.45 -16.28 16.53
CA PHE A 16 -7.30 -15.93 17.94
C PHE A 16 -8.16 -16.79 18.88
N GLY A 17 -8.95 -17.71 18.33
CA GLY A 17 -9.75 -18.69 19.10
C GLY A 17 -11.01 -18.13 19.76
N SER A 18 -11.24 -16.82 19.68
CA SER A 18 -12.35 -16.11 20.30
C SER A 18 -12.88 -15.03 19.37
N VAL A 19 -14.13 -14.61 19.54
CA VAL A 19 -14.63 -13.40 18.87
C VAL A 19 -13.99 -12.15 19.48
N PRO A 20 -13.92 -11.02 18.75
CA PRO A 20 -13.30 -9.80 19.25
C PRO A 20 -13.77 -9.42 20.66
N GLU A 21 -15.08 -9.51 20.93
CA GLU A 21 -15.74 -9.15 22.19
C GLU A 21 -15.25 -9.93 23.42
N GLN A 22 -14.64 -11.10 23.19
CA GLN A 22 -14.18 -12.02 24.22
C GLN A 22 -12.66 -12.01 24.41
N LEU A 23 -11.92 -11.27 23.57
CA LEU A 23 -10.47 -11.16 23.69
C LEU A 23 -10.08 -10.27 24.87
N THR A 24 -9.15 -10.74 25.68
CA THR A 24 -8.48 -9.92 26.70
C THR A 24 -7.12 -9.44 26.17
N PRO A 25 -6.59 -8.29 26.61
CA PRO A 25 -5.28 -7.79 26.15
C PRO A 25 -4.14 -8.81 26.30
N ASP A 26 -4.13 -9.55 27.41
CA ASP A 26 -3.08 -10.54 27.68
C ASP A 26 -3.20 -11.79 26.79
N SER A 27 -4.43 -12.29 26.59
CA SER A 27 -4.67 -13.44 25.70
C SER A 27 -4.36 -13.07 24.24
N PHE A 28 -4.78 -11.88 23.81
CA PHE A 28 -4.49 -11.35 22.49
C PHE A 28 -2.98 -11.22 22.23
N LYS A 29 -2.23 -10.55 23.12
CA LYS A 29 -0.77 -10.37 22.95
C LYS A 29 -0.03 -11.70 22.91
N LYS A 30 -0.44 -12.65 23.74
CA LYS A 30 0.14 -14.00 23.75
C LYS A 30 -0.11 -14.70 22.41
N THR A 31 -1.34 -14.75 21.96
CA THR A 31 -1.71 -15.42 20.71
C THR A 31 -1.11 -14.72 19.48
N LEU A 32 -1.05 -13.39 19.46
CA LEU A 32 -0.37 -12.63 18.40
C LEU A 32 1.10 -13.02 18.28
N ARG A 33 1.82 -13.13 19.41
CA ARG A 33 3.22 -13.56 19.41
C ARG A 33 3.38 -14.98 18.87
N GLU A 34 2.48 -15.90 19.25
CA GLU A 34 2.48 -17.28 18.74
C GLU A 34 2.19 -17.33 17.24
N LEU A 35 1.22 -16.55 16.76
CA LEU A 35 0.88 -16.44 15.34
C LEU A 35 2.04 -15.84 14.54
N ARG A 36 2.67 -14.78 15.01
CA ARG A 36 3.87 -14.19 14.38
C ARG A 36 4.98 -15.22 14.27
N ALA A 37 5.28 -15.92 15.36
CA ALA A 37 6.30 -16.96 15.37
C ALA A 37 5.96 -18.16 14.48
N LYS A 38 4.67 -18.47 14.26
CA LYS A 38 4.22 -19.58 13.41
C LYS A 38 4.21 -19.21 11.93
N TYR A 39 3.75 -18.01 11.59
CA TYR A 39 3.51 -17.57 10.22
C TYR A 39 4.59 -16.62 9.68
N HIS A 40 5.65 -16.33 10.44
CA HIS A 40 6.75 -15.49 9.95
C HIS A 40 7.30 -16.02 8.62
N PRO A 41 7.41 -15.19 7.56
CA PRO A 41 7.86 -15.62 6.24
C PRO A 41 9.19 -16.40 6.26
N ASP A 42 10.15 -15.99 7.10
CA ASP A 42 11.46 -16.63 7.29
C ASP A 42 11.35 -18.13 7.67
N ASN A 43 10.30 -18.53 8.40
CA ASN A 43 10.11 -19.94 8.75
C ASN A 43 9.80 -20.80 7.53
N PHE A 44 9.34 -20.18 6.45
CA PHE A 44 8.91 -20.86 5.24
C PHE A 44 9.94 -20.82 4.11
N GLU A 45 11.02 -20.02 4.25
CA GLU A 45 12.11 -19.98 3.25
C GLU A 45 12.75 -21.35 3.01
N LYS A 46 12.83 -22.18 4.06
CA LYS A 46 13.40 -23.53 4.01
C LYS A 46 12.62 -24.54 3.16
N PHE A 47 11.36 -24.26 2.81
CA PHE A 47 10.54 -25.21 2.03
C PHE A 47 10.74 -25.07 0.52
N GLY A 48 11.41 -24.02 0.04
CA GLY A 48 11.73 -23.81 -1.39
C GLY A 48 10.53 -23.67 -2.33
N ASP A 49 9.31 -23.77 -1.80
CA ASP A 49 8.04 -23.63 -2.51
C ASP A 49 7.54 -22.19 -2.37
N ASP A 50 7.54 -21.47 -3.49
CA ASP A 50 7.12 -20.07 -3.51
C ASP A 50 5.63 -19.89 -3.25
N ILE A 51 4.79 -20.89 -3.52
CA ILE A 51 3.36 -20.84 -3.22
C ILE A 51 3.19 -20.84 -1.70
N VAL A 52 3.92 -21.72 -1.01
CA VAL A 52 3.89 -21.79 0.46
C VAL A 52 4.40 -20.50 1.09
N ARG A 53 5.47 -19.90 0.54
CA ARG A 53 6.00 -18.62 1.00
C ARG A 53 5.01 -17.47 0.76
N GLN A 54 4.37 -17.43 -0.41
CA GLN A 54 3.38 -16.41 -0.74
C GLN A 54 2.17 -16.50 0.20
N LEU A 55 1.60 -17.69 0.37
CA LEU A 55 0.47 -17.92 1.27
C LEU A 55 0.84 -17.59 2.72
N ALA A 56 2.05 -17.93 3.17
CA ALA A 56 2.53 -17.56 4.51
C ALA A 56 2.64 -16.04 4.67
N THR A 57 3.16 -15.34 3.66
CA THR A 57 3.30 -13.87 3.66
C THR A 57 1.93 -13.19 3.67
N GLU A 58 1.00 -13.60 2.81
CA GLU A 58 -0.37 -13.09 2.77
C GLU A 58 -1.09 -13.35 4.10
N ARG A 59 -0.92 -14.55 4.67
CA ARG A 59 -1.50 -14.90 5.97
C ARG A 59 -0.89 -14.06 7.09
N PHE A 60 0.42 -13.83 7.08
CA PHE A 60 1.12 -13.00 8.06
C PHE A 60 0.66 -11.54 7.98
N GLN A 61 0.60 -10.96 6.78
CA GLN A 61 0.09 -9.60 6.57
C GLN A 61 -1.36 -9.46 7.04
N ARG A 62 -2.20 -10.49 6.81
CA ARG A 62 -3.57 -10.50 7.30
C ARG A 62 -3.65 -10.56 8.82
N ILE A 63 -2.77 -11.33 9.46
CA ILE A 63 -2.66 -11.38 10.93
C ILE A 63 -2.27 -10.01 11.48
N GLU A 64 -1.28 -9.33 10.88
CA GLU A 64 -0.85 -7.99 11.30
C GLU A 64 -1.97 -6.95 11.16
N TYR A 65 -2.69 -6.98 10.04
CA TYR A 65 -3.84 -6.10 9.82
C TYR A 65 -4.92 -6.27 10.89
N LEU A 66 -5.32 -7.52 11.17
CA LEU A 66 -6.32 -7.81 12.20
C LEU A 66 -5.80 -7.47 13.60
N ALA A 67 -4.52 -7.68 13.87
CA ALA A 67 -3.88 -7.37 15.13
C ALA A 67 -3.96 -5.88 15.46
N VAL A 68 -3.59 -5.01 14.52
CA VAL A 68 -3.71 -3.55 14.69
C VAL A 68 -5.15 -3.15 14.98
N LYS A 69 -6.12 -3.74 14.26
CA LYS A 69 -7.54 -3.44 14.44
C LYS A 69 -8.06 -3.88 15.81
N ILE A 70 -7.60 -5.04 16.32
CA ILE A 70 -7.93 -5.55 17.65
C ILE A 70 -7.26 -4.71 18.75
N GLU A 71 -5.99 -4.32 18.59
CA GLU A 71 -5.29 -3.45 19.55
C GLU A 71 -5.99 -2.10 19.72
N ASN A 72 -6.41 -1.50 18.61
CA ASN A 72 -7.19 -0.27 18.62
C ASN A 72 -8.52 -0.46 19.37
N TRP A 73 -9.23 -1.55 19.08
CA TRP A 73 -10.49 -1.85 19.76
C TRP A 73 -10.32 -2.13 21.27
N LEU A 74 -9.31 -2.91 21.67
CA LEU A 74 -9.03 -3.26 23.07
C LEU A 74 -8.52 -2.10 23.92
N SER A 75 -7.80 -1.16 23.31
CA SER A 75 -7.28 0.03 24.00
C SER A 75 -8.36 1.08 24.28
N GLY A 76 -9.62 0.82 23.91
CA GLY A 76 -10.72 1.79 24.04
C GLY A 76 -10.55 2.97 23.07
N ILE A 77 -9.55 2.90 22.18
CA ILE A 77 -9.42 3.76 21.01
C ILE A 77 -10.50 3.26 20.04
N SER A 78 -11.74 3.69 20.29
CA SER A 78 -12.76 3.77 19.24
C SER A 78 -12.06 4.30 18.00
N THR A 79 -12.23 3.63 16.86
CA THR A 79 -11.60 3.87 15.55
C THR A 79 -11.80 5.30 15.03
N ASN A 80 -11.23 6.25 15.76
CA ASN A 80 -11.18 7.68 15.54
C ASN A 80 -9.75 8.19 15.70
N ASN A 81 -8.78 7.34 16.05
CA ASN A 81 -7.36 7.70 16.08
C ASN A 81 -6.50 6.52 15.59
N SER A 82 -6.44 6.35 14.27
CA SER A 82 -5.12 6.27 13.64
C SER A 82 -4.32 7.47 14.14
N GLU A 83 -3.09 7.26 14.59
CA GLU A 83 -2.22 8.33 15.08
C GLU A 83 -2.33 9.58 14.18
N SER A 84 -2.85 10.68 14.73
CA SER A 84 -2.80 12.03 14.14
C SER A 84 -3.29 12.18 12.68
N THR A 85 -4.43 11.59 12.30
CA THR A 85 -4.98 11.73 10.93
C THR A 85 -6.31 12.47 10.81
N THR A 86 -7.06 12.75 11.88
CA THR A 86 -8.33 13.51 11.76
C THR A 86 -8.12 14.98 11.42
N GLY A 87 -6.99 15.58 11.81
CA GLY A 87 -6.58 16.89 11.29
C GLY A 87 -6.17 16.80 9.82
N ASN A 88 -5.29 15.85 9.48
CA ASN A 88 -4.74 15.70 8.12
C ASN A 88 -5.79 15.25 7.09
N GLU A 89 -6.74 14.37 7.41
CA GLU A 89 -7.76 13.89 6.47
C GLU A 89 -8.69 15.01 6.02
N GLN A 90 -9.08 15.92 6.92
CA GLN A 90 -9.82 17.11 6.49
C GLN A 90 -8.91 18.08 5.73
N GLN A 91 -7.64 18.20 6.14
CA GLN A 91 -6.68 19.11 5.52
C GLN A 91 -6.28 18.67 4.10
N ILE A 92 -6.20 17.38 3.78
CA ILE A 92 -5.90 16.92 2.41
C ILE A 92 -7.04 17.22 1.41
N HIS A 93 -8.24 17.49 1.91
CA HIS A 93 -9.37 17.93 1.11
C HIS A 93 -9.51 19.46 1.09
N ASP A 94 -8.71 20.21 1.87
CA ASP A 94 -8.68 21.66 1.82
C ASP A 94 -8.05 22.11 0.48
N PRO A 95 -8.70 23.00 -0.31
CA PRO A 95 -8.13 23.54 -1.55
C PRO A 95 -6.77 24.23 -1.38
N ARG A 96 -6.42 24.62 -0.16
CA ARG A 96 -5.12 25.21 0.20
C ARG A 96 -4.06 24.17 0.50
N ALA A 97 -4.40 22.90 0.56
CA ALA A 97 -3.42 21.84 0.77
C ALA A 97 -2.33 21.89 -0.30
N ARG A 98 -1.09 21.69 0.15
CA ARG A 98 0.08 21.57 -0.71
C ARG A 98 0.70 20.19 -0.48
N PHE A 99 1.06 19.58 -1.59
CA PHE A 99 1.53 18.20 -1.64
C PHE A 99 2.88 18.16 -2.33
N ALA A 100 3.85 17.49 -1.73
CA ALA A 100 5.13 17.24 -2.37
C ALA A 100 5.74 15.98 -1.76
N TYR A 101 6.31 15.13 -2.59
CA TYR A 101 6.96 13.91 -2.11
C TYR A 101 8.21 13.63 -2.92
N ARG A 102 9.26 13.21 -2.21
CA ARG A 102 10.51 12.78 -2.81
C ARG A 102 10.62 11.28 -2.65
N GLU A 103 10.69 10.59 -3.78
CA GLU A 103 10.91 9.14 -3.86
C GLU A 103 9.81 8.30 -3.18
N MET A 104 8.54 8.57 -3.48
CA MET A 104 7.40 7.76 -3.02
C MET A 104 7.47 6.37 -3.63
N LYS A 105 7.61 5.34 -2.81
CA LYS A 105 7.72 3.97 -3.30
C LYS A 105 6.37 3.48 -3.81
N ILE A 106 6.34 3.09 -5.08
CA ILE A 106 5.19 2.49 -5.76
C ILE A 106 5.59 1.10 -6.24
N GLU A 107 4.81 0.08 -5.86
CA GLU A 107 4.95 -1.28 -6.39
C GLU A 107 3.66 -1.67 -7.11
N ILE A 108 3.79 -2.10 -8.36
CA ILE A 108 2.68 -2.57 -9.20
C ILE A 108 2.93 -4.03 -9.53
N ARG A 109 2.03 -4.91 -9.11
CA ARG A 109 2.05 -6.32 -9.50
C ARG A 109 1.16 -6.54 -10.70
N THR A 110 1.65 -7.27 -11.68
CA THR A 110 0.95 -7.46 -12.94
C THR A 110 1.36 -8.76 -13.64
N ALA A 111 0.41 -9.41 -14.30
CA ALA A 111 0.69 -10.45 -15.28
C ALA A 111 0.97 -9.88 -16.70
N ASP A 112 0.77 -8.59 -16.91
CA ASP A 112 0.99 -7.89 -18.18
C ASP A 112 2.47 -7.51 -18.34
N LYS A 113 3.14 -8.25 -19.23
CA LYS A 113 4.54 -8.06 -19.63
C LYS A 113 4.87 -6.67 -20.13
N ASP A 114 3.88 -6.00 -20.70
CA ASP A 114 4.09 -4.74 -21.38
C ASP A 114 3.86 -3.53 -20.49
N LEU A 115 3.20 -3.70 -19.33
CA LEU A 115 2.78 -2.60 -18.47
C LEU A 115 3.93 -1.65 -18.11
N LYS A 116 5.12 -2.18 -17.80
CA LYS A 116 6.32 -1.35 -17.54
C LYS A 116 6.68 -0.46 -18.74
N TYR A 117 6.57 -0.95 -19.96
CA TYR A 117 6.86 -0.14 -21.15
C TYR A 117 5.80 0.95 -21.38
N HIS A 118 4.57 0.72 -20.94
CA HIS A 118 3.52 1.75 -20.99
C HIS A 118 3.69 2.82 -19.91
N LEU A 119 4.27 2.48 -18.76
CA LEU A 119 4.61 3.42 -17.70
C LEU A 119 5.79 4.32 -18.10
N PHE A 120 6.78 3.80 -18.83
CA PHE A 120 8.02 4.51 -19.17
C PHE A 120 8.12 5.01 -20.63
N GLY A 121 7.06 4.91 -21.43
CA GLY A 121 7.01 5.51 -22.77
C GLY A 121 7.74 4.73 -23.87
N THR A 122 7.16 3.59 -24.26
CA THR A 122 7.33 2.81 -25.52
C THR A 122 8.68 2.15 -25.85
N PHE A 123 8.56 0.81 -25.93
CA PHE A 123 9.27 -0.25 -26.68
C PHE A 123 10.77 -0.51 -26.47
N TYR A 124 11.04 -1.73 -25.95
CA TYR A 124 12.32 -2.46 -25.94
C TYR A 124 13.54 -1.82 -25.26
N ARG A 125 13.39 -0.71 -24.55
CA ARG A 125 14.50 -0.18 -23.75
C ARG A 125 14.57 -0.92 -22.42
N TRP A 126 15.76 -1.42 -22.11
CA TRP A 126 16.07 -1.98 -20.79
C TRP A 126 15.94 -0.82 -19.81
N LEU A 127 15.01 -0.90 -18.86
CA LEU A 127 14.91 0.10 -17.79
C LEU A 127 16.14 -0.08 -16.91
N THR A 128 17.02 0.93 -16.89
CA THR A 128 18.15 0.94 -15.97
C THR A 128 17.76 1.58 -14.65
N LEU A 129 18.37 1.14 -13.54
CA LEU A 129 18.20 1.78 -12.24
C LEU A 129 18.36 3.29 -12.35
N GLY A 130 17.41 4.04 -11.80
CA GLY A 130 17.47 5.49 -11.79
C GLY A 130 16.97 6.15 -13.08
N ASP A 131 16.53 5.39 -14.08
CA ASP A 131 15.85 5.94 -15.25
C ASP A 131 14.63 6.76 -14.82
N ARG A 132 14.62 8.02 -15.25
CA ARG A 132 13.56 8.98 -14.92
C ARG A 132 12.61 9.14 -16.08
N PHE A 133 11.32 8.91 -15.81
CA PHE A 133 10.24 9.19 -16.74
C PHE A 133 9.39 10.34 -16.23
N LYS A 134 9.26 11.39 -17.03
CA LYS A 134 8.42 12.54 -16.70
C LYS A 134 6.97 12.21 -17.01
N ILE A 135 6.08 12.38 -16.03
CA ILE A 135 4.64 12.20 -16.23
C ILE A 135 4.14 13.30 -17.19
N PRO A 136 3.46 12.96 -18.30
CA PRO A 136 2.94 13.95 -19.24
C PRO A 136 2.01 14.95 -18.56
N GLY A 137 2.19 16.24 -18.85
CA GLY A 137 1.36 17.30 -18.28
C GLY A 137 1.78 17.77 -16.88
N SER A 138 2.76 17.14 -16.22
CA SER A 138 3.28 17.57 -14.92
C SER A 138 4.80 17.73 -14.92
N LYS A 139 5.39 18.15 -13.80
CA LYS A 139 6.82 18.13 -13.49
C LYS A 139 7.22 16.87 -12.70
N ALA A 140 6.27 16.03 -12.33
CA ALA A 140 6.50 14.79 -11.63
C ALA A 140 7.31 13.76 -12.45
N PHE A 141 8.06 12.92 -11.74
CA PHE A 141 8.87 11.85 -12.31
C PHE A 141 8.57 10.51 -11.64
N LEU A 142 8.53 9.45 -12.45
CA LEU A 142 8.78 8.09 -12.00
C LEU A 142 10.26 7.76 -12.18
N ILE A 143 10.85 7.11 -11.18
CA ILE A 143 12.24 6.67 -11.20
C ILE A 143 12.23 5.15 -11.08
N ALA A 144 12.82 4.44 -12.04
CA ALA A 144 12.85 2.98 -12.01
C ALA A 144 13.71 2.46 -10.83
N ASP A 145 13.16 1.50 -10.09
CA ASP A 145 13.86 0.74 -9.05
C ASP A 145 14.27 -0.63 -9.62
N GLU A 146 15.57 -0.91 -9.68
CA GLU A 146 16.13 -2.10 -10.31
C GLU A 146 16.29 -3.24 -9.29
N GLU A 147 15.16 -3.84 -8.92
CA GLU A 147 15.09 -5.23 -8.43
C GLU A 147 14.04 -5.99 -9.23
N HIS A 148 14.36 -6.33 -10.48
CA HIS A 148 13.51 -7.18 -11.30
C HIS A 148 13.67 -8.66 -10.92
N ALA A 149 12.80 -9.17 -10.03
CA ALA A 149 12.72 -10.60 -9.73
C ALA A 149 11.92 -11.35 -10.82
N GLY A 150 12.43 -11.38 -12.05
CA GLY A 150 11.87 -12.21 -13.13
C GLY A 150 12.25 -13.68 -12.95
N ARG A 151 11.63 -14.41 -12.02
CA ARG A 151 11.86 -15.84 -11.84
C ARG A 151 10.56 -16.58 -11.51
N LYS A 152 9.83 -17.08 -12.52
CA LYS A 152 9.13 -18.38 -12.56
C LYS A 152 8.21 -18.54 -13.79
N ILE A 153 7.74 -19.78 -13.96
CA ILE A 153 6.81 -20.21 -15.01
C ILE A 153 5.42 -19.63 -14.70
N GLY A 154 4.88 -18.83 -15.62
CA GLY A 154 3.76 -17.91 -15.38
C GLY A 154 4.32 -16.50 -15.12
N PHE A 155 4.07 -15.56 -16.04
CA PHE A 155 4.66 -14.24 -15.93
C PHE A 155 3.87 -13.41 -14.93
N VAL A 156 4.41 -13.23 -13.73
CA VAL A 156 3.94 -12.24 -12.75
C VAL A 156 5.15 -11.38 -12.42
N GLU A 157 5.06 -10.09 -12.77
CA GLU A 157 6.11 -9.10 -12.56
C GLU A 157 5.69 -8.14 -11.44
N SER A 158 6.67 -7.74 -10.64
CA SER A 158 6.52 -6.64 -9.68
C SER A 158 7.35 -5.46 -10.21
N ILE A 159 6.66 -4.44 -10.69
CA ILE A 159 7.25 -3.21 -11.19
C ILE A 159 7.39 -2.26 -10.01
N ARG A 160 8.63 -1.96 -9.60
CA ARG A 160 8.92 -1.03 -8.52
C ARG A 160 9.46 0.27 -9.08
N VAL A 161 8.89 1.38 -8.64
CA VAL A 161 9.28 2.72 -9.05
C VAL A 161 9.19 3.69 -7.87
N TYR A 162 9.91 4.80 -7.96
CA TYR A 162 9.81 5.92 -7.04
C TYR A 162 9.13 7.11 -7.73
N LEU A 163 8.02 7.59 -7.18
CA LEU A 163 7.32 8.77 -7.64
C LEU A 163 7.85 10.01 -6.91
N THR A 164 8.28 11.02 -7.65
CA THR A 164 8.74 12.31 -7.11
C THR A 164 7.97 13.45 -7.75
N PHE A 165 7.46 14.38 -6.95
CA PHE A 165 6.73 15.57 -7.39
C PHE A 165 6.83 16.71 -6.39
N GLU A 166 6.71 17.94 -6.89
CA GLU A 166 6.86 19.18 -6.12
C GLU A 166 5.49 19.84 -5.84
N GLU A 167 5.46 20.93 -5.07
CA GLU A 167 4.21 21.58 -4.64
C GLU A 167 3.35 22.17 -5.77
N ASP A 168 3.95 22.41 -6.93
CA ASP A 168 3.29 22.94 -8.12
C ASP A 168 2.77 21.84 -9.05
N ASP A 169 3.00 20.57 -8.71
CA ASP A 169 2.42 19.43 -9.41
C ASP A 169 0.99 19.14 -8.93
N SER A 170 0.10 18.88 -9.90
CA SER A 170 -1.26 18.42 -9.64
C SER A 170 -1.25 16.94 -9.25
N VAL A 171 -1.62 16.64 -8.00
CA VAL A 171 -1.73 15.26 -7.52
C VAL A 171 -2.83 14.53 -8.29
N GLU A 172 -3.90 15.22 -8.62
CA GLU A 172 -5.02 14.72 -9.41
C GLU A 172 -4.56 14.25 -10.80
N ASP A 173 -3.71 15.02 -11.47
CA ASP A 173 -3.19 14.65 -12.81
C ASP A 173 -2.21 13.47 -12.72
N ILE A 174 -1.36 13.44 -11.68
CA ILE A 174 -0.46 12.31 -11.40
C ILE A 174 -1.28 11.04 -11.16
N THR A 175 -2.31 11.14 -10.31
CA THR A 175 -3.19 10.01 -9.98
C THR A 175 -3.98 9.55 -11.20
N HIS A 176 -4.54 10.48 -11.97
CA HIS A 176 -5.28 10.15 -13.19
C HIS A 176 -4.39 9.40 -14.16
N TRP A 177 -3.18 9.92 -14.41
CA TRP A 177 -2.22 9.25 -15.29
C TRP A 177 -1.86 7.85 -14.77
N LEU A 178 -1.56 7.70 -13.47
CA LEU A 178 -1.18 6.42 -12.89
C LEU A 178 -2.32 5.41 -13.00
N HIS A 179 -3.52 5.81 -12.60
CA HIS A 179 -4.74 4.99 -12.67
C HIS A 179 -5.02 4.52 -14.10
N ASP A 180 -4.98 5.42 -15.09
CA ASP A 180 -5.21 5.07 -16.49
C ASP A 180 -4.21 4.04 -17.02
N LYS A 181 -2.97 4.07 -16.53
CA LYS A 181 -1.93 3.13 -16.96
C LYS A 181 -2.11 1.74 -16.40
N ILE A 182 -2.58 1.62 -15.16
CA ILE A 182 -2.59 0.34 -14.43
C ILE A 182 -3.98 -0.32 -14.38
N THR A 183 -5.05 0.42 -14.59
CA THR A 183 -6.42 -0.10 -14.47
C THR A 183 -6.68 -1.19 -15.50
N GLY A 184 -7.19 -2.33 -15.02
CA GLY A 184 -7.44 -3.53 -15.85
C GLY A 184 -6.17 -4.28 -16.30
N ARG A 185 -4.98 -3.84 -15.85
CA ARG A 185 -3.68 -4.43 -16.22
C ARG A 185 -2.85 -4.86 -15.02
N ALA A 186 -3.01 -4.20 -13.88
CA ALA A 186 -2.37 -4.56 -12.63
C ALA A 186 -3.30 -5.43 -11.77
N ASP A 187 -2.70 -6.37 -11.06
CA ASP A 187 -3.36 -7.25 -10.10
C ASP A 187 -3.37 -6.63 -8.70
N ALA A 188 -2.32 -5.87 -8.37
CA ALA A 188 -2.21 -5.16 -7.09
C ALA A 188 -1.35 -3.90 -7.23
N LEU A 189 -1.66 -2.91 -6.39
CA LEU A 189 -0.89 -1.69 -6.23
C LEU A 189 -0.52 -1.54 -4.75
N LEU A 190 0.75 -1.24 -4.49
CA LEU A 190 1.22 -0.87 -3.17
C LEU A 190 1.85 0.53 -3.22
N ILE A 191 1.52 1.36 -2.24
CA ILE A 191 2.09 2.69 -2.05
C ILE A 191 2.73 2.74 -0.67
N GLU A 192 4.05 2.92 -0.61
CA GLU A 192 4.86 2.81 0.62
C GLU A 192 4.61 1.48 1.36
N GLY A 193 4.46 0.39 0.61
CA GLY A 193 4.25 -0.96 1.16
C GLY A 193 2.82 -1.27 1.62
N GLU A 194 1.89 -0.31 1.58
CA GLU A 194 0.48 -0.57 1.88
C GLU A 194 -0.30 -0.90 0.61
N LEU A 195 -1.14 -1.93 0.66
CA LEU A 195 -2.02 -2.32 -0.44
C LEU A 195 -3.09 -1.25 -0.66
N VAL A 196 -3.15 -0.70 -1.87
CA VAL A 196 -4.13 0.30 -2.29
C VAL A 196 -5.01 -0.31 -3.38
N PRO A 197 -6.35 -0.25 -3.24
CA PRO A 197 -7.25 -0.64 -4.33
C PRO A 197 -6.91 0.09 -5.62
N ILE A 198 -7.00 -0.61 -6.77
CA ILE A 198 -6.83 0.00 -8.09
C ILE A 198 -8.13 0.73 -8.46
N ASP A 199 -8.32 1.86 -7.80
CA ASP A 199 -9.43 2.79 -7.91
C ASP A 199 -8.85 4.21 -7.82
N TYR A 200 -9.25 5.09 -8.74
CA TYR A 200 -8.82 6.48 -8.78
C TYR A 200 -8.89 7.15 -7.39
N GLU A 201 -10.02 7.06 -6.69
CA GLU A 201 -10.21 7.76 -5.41
C GLU A 201 -9.31 7.18 -4.32
N ALA A 202 -9.15 5.85 -4.29
CA ALA A 202 -8.30 5.18 -3.33
C ALA A 202 -6.83 5.56 -3.53
N ILE A 203 -6.37 5.62 -4.78
CA ILE A 203 -5.01 6.05 -5.15
C ILE A 203 -4.80 7.52 -4.80
N LEU A 204 -5.76 8.39 -5.13
CA LEU A 204 -5.68 9.82 -4.87
C LEU A 204 -5.50 10.08 -3.37
N VAL A 205 -6.36 9.48 -2.55
CA VAL A 205 -6.32 9.60 -1.10
C VAL A 205 -5.00 9.04 -0.55
N ALA A 206 -4.55 7.89 -1.04
CA ALA A 206 -3.30 7.28 -0.59
C ALA A 206 -2.07 8.17 -0.88
N ILE A 207 -2.01 8.79 -2.07
CA ILE A 207 -0.93 9.71 -2.44
C ILE A 207 -1.03 11.00 -1.62
N LYS A 208 -2.21 11.63 -1.54
CA LYS A 208 -2.41 12.88 -0.77
C LYS A 208 -2.04 12.72 0.70
N ARG A 209 -2.43 11.62 1.34
CA ARG A 209 -2.10 11.35 2.75
C ARG A 209 -0.60 11.30 3.02
N ARG A 210 0.16 10.71 2.10
CA ARG A 210 1.62 10.57 2.23
C ARG A 210 2.37 11.84 1.85
N SER A 211 1.83 12.60 0.91
CA SER A 211 2.46 13.78 0.32
C SER A 211 2.07 15.11 0.92
N PHE A 212 1.12 15.13 1.86
CA PHE A 212 0.71 16.34 2.54
C PHE A 212 1.90 17.03 3.21
N ARG A 213 2.10 18.31 2.91
CA ARG A 213 3.15 19.13 3.53
C ARG A 213 2.56 20.15 4.50
N LEU A 214 1.68 20.99 3.99
CA LEU A 214 1.17 22.17 4.68
C LEU A 214 -0.08 22.73 3.98
N LEU A 215 -0.76 23.65 4.65
CA LEU A 215 -1.77 24.51 4.04
C LEU A 215 -1.12 25.82 3.59
N ALA A 216 -1.45 26.28 2.38
CA ALA A 216 -1.02 27.58 1.88
C ALA A 216 -1.57 28.72 2.75
N ALA A 217 -0.75 29.76 2.96
CA ALA A 217 -1.12 30.94 3.73
C ALA A 217 -2.30 31.68 3.06
N GLU A 218 -3.19 32.25 3.87
CA GLU A 218 -4.25 33.13 3.38
C GLU A 218 -3.61 34.34 2.71
N THR A 219 -3.92 34.54 1.44
CA THR A 219 -3.52 35.74 0.71
C THR A 219 -4.43 36.88 1.17
N THR A 220 -3.98 37.60 2.21
CA THR A 220 -4.57 38.90 2.61
C THR A 220 -4.41 39.95 1.53
#